data_AF-A0A4Q3CWZ7-F1
#
_entry.id   AF-A0A4Q3CWZ7-F1
#
_cell.length_a   1.000
_cell.length_b   1.000
_cell.length_c   1.000
_cell.angle_alpha   90.00
_cell.angle_beta   90.00
_cell.angle_gamma   90.00
#
_symmetry.space_group_name_H-M   'P 1'
#
loop_
_entity.id
_entity.type
_entity.pdbx_description
1 polymer ?
#
loop_
_entity_poly.entity_id
_entity_poly.type
_entity_poly.pdbx_seq_one_letter_code
_entity_poly.pdbx_strand_id
1 'polypeptide(L)'
;MKQLILALGAVGMLSTAALAQDKKETELKTELLKNARIELVDQLKTMSLEEAKVNQFADCYIADLDKNLSYTELKELDGLAEGKQPSEDLQKKLSTLGMDCAKILEP
;
A
#
# COMPACT_ATOMS: atom_id res chain seq x y z
N MET A 1 -52.54 8.45 -17.24
CA MET A 1 -51.91 7.26 -16.61
C MET A 1 -50.64 6.97 -17.40
N LYS A 2 -49.42 6.99 -16.89
CA LYS A 2 -48.90 6.85 -15.53
C LYS A 2 -47.60 7.66 -15.48
N GLN A 3 -47.57 8.59 -14.54
CA GLN A 3 -46.45 9.44 -14.14
C GLN A 3 -45.15 8.63 -14.01
N LEU A 4 -44.10 9.04 -14.71
CA LEU A 4 -42.68 8.81 -14.39
C LEU A 4 -41.90 9.94 -15.09
N ILE A 5 -42.24 11.22 -14.83
CA ILE A 5 -41.40 12.08 -13.99
C ILE A 5 -40.16 11.33 -13.46
N LEU A 6 -39.14 11.21 -14.31
CA LEU A 6 -37.75 11.19 -13.85
C LEU A 6 -37.49 12.56 -13.23
N ALA A 7 -37.91 12.68 -11.96
CA ALA A 7 -37.57 13.79 -11.12
C ALA A 7 -36.04 13.78 -10.98
N LEU A 8 -35.43 14.79 -11.57
CA LEU A 8 -34.22 15.40 -11.05
C LEU A 8 -34.42 15.58 -9.54
N GLY A 9 -33.84 14.66 -8.76
CA GLY A 9 -34.10 14.55 -7.33
C GLY A 9 -33.07 13.65 -6.64
N ALA A 10 -31.80 13.81 -7.00
CA ALA A 10 -30.68 13.26 -6.24
C ALA A 10 -29.46 14.19 -6.34
N VAL A 11 -29.68 15.51 -6.23
CA VAL A 11 -28.62 16.41 -5.78
C VAL A 11 -28.57 16.27 -4.26
N GLY A 12 -27.88 15.23 -3.79
CA GLY A 12 -27.78 14.96 -2.35
C GLY A 12 -27.40 13.54 -2.00
N MET A 13 -26.39 12.94 -2.66
CA MET A 13 -25.76 11.70 -2.17
C MET A 13 -24.44 11.35 -2.87
N LEU A 14 -23.76 12.29 -3.54
CA LEU A 14 -22.44 12.02 -4.14
C LEU A 14 -21.30 12.00 -3.11
N SER A 15 -21.54 12.48 -1.89
CA SER A 15 -20.52 12.48 -0.83
C SER A 15 -20.30 11.09 -0.21
N THR A 16 -21.28 10.19 -0.24
CA THR A 16 -21.15 8.86 0.38
C THR A 16 -20.52 7.82 -0.55
N ALA A 17 -20.62 8.00 -1.87
CA ALA A 17 -19.99 7.10 -2.84
C ALA A 17 -18.46 7.27 -2.87
N ALA A 18 -17.96 8.51 -2.81
CA ALA A 18 -16.53 8.79 -2.66
C ALA A 18 -15.99 8.17 -1.36
N LEU A 19 -16.61 8.47 -0.22
CA LEU A 19 -16.21 7.93 1.09
C LEU A 19 -16.27 6.40 1.19
N ALA A 20 -17.17 5.75 0.45
CA ALA A 20 -17.25 4.29 0.39
C ALA A 20 -16.15 3.66 -0.49
N GLN A 21 -15.74 4.33 -1.58
CA GLN A 21 -14.57 3.93 -2.35
C GLN A 21 -13.28 4.16 -1.55
N ASP A 22 -13.14 5.30 -0.88
CA ASP A 22 -11.99 5.62 -0.02
C ASP A 22 -11.81 4.60 1.12
N LYS A 23 -12.91 4.19 1.77
CA LYS A 23 -12.88 3.13 2.80
C LYS A 23 -12.37 1.81 2.24
N LYS A 24 -12.91 1.40 1.09
CA LYS A 24 -12.54 0.13 0.44
C LYS A 24 -11.08 0.14 -0.01
N GLU A 25 -10.59 1.27 -0.53
CA GLU A 25 -9.17 1.41 -0.90
C GLU A 25 -8.26 1.37 0.33
N THR A 26 -8.65 1.99 1.44
CA THR A 26 -7.89 1.94 2.70
C THR A 26 -7.81 0.52 3.25
N GLU A 27 -8.91 -0.24 3.21
CA GLU A 27 -8.94 -1.65 3.62
C GLU A 27 -8.03 -2.51 2.72
N LEU A 28 -8.14 -2.37 1.40
CA LEU A 28 -7.32 -3.12 0.44
C LEU A 28 -5.83 -2.75 0.54
N LYS A 29 -5.51 -1.48 0.81
CA LYS A 29 -4.15 -1.02 1.07
C LYS A 29 -3.56 -1.69 2.31
N THR A 30 -4.35 -1.75 3.38
CA THR A 30 -3.96 -2.41 4.64
C THR A 30 -3.66 -3.90 4.41
N GLU A 31 -4.50 -4.58 3.61
CA GLU A 31 -4.27 -5.99 3.24
C GLU A 31 -2.98 -6.18 2.42
N LEU A 32 -2.75 -5.34 1.40
CA LEU A 32 -1.51 -5.38 0.61
C LEU A 32 -0.27 -5.20 1.49
N LEU A 33 -0.26 -4.19 2.35
CA LEU A 33 0.86 -3.91 3.25
C LEU A 33 1.09 -5.05 4.25
N LYS A 34 0.02 -5.68 4.73
CA LYS A 34 0.13 -6.86 5.61
C LYS A 34 0.78 -8.04 4.90
N ASN A 35 0.40 -8.32 3.65
CA ASN A 35 1.00 -9.39 2.86
C ASN A 35 2.47 -9.09 2.55
N ALA A 36 2.78 -7.85 2.12
CA ALA A 36 4.14 -7.40 1.89
C ALA A 36 5.03 -7.54 3.14
N ARG A 37 4.48 -7.25 4.34
CA ARG A 37 5.19 -7.47 5.61
C ARG A 37 5.56 -8.94 5.81
N ILE A 38 4.61 -9.85 5.57
CA ILE A 38 4.80 -11.28 5.78
C ILE A 38 5.91 -11.79 4.85
N GLU A 39 5.83 -11.45 3.56
CA GLU A 39 6.82 -11.84 2.56
C GLU A 39 8.21 -11.25 2.87
N LEU A 40 8.28 -9.99 3.27
CA LEU A 40 9.52 -9.33 3.65
C LEU A 40 10.17 -10.01 4.86
N VAL A 41 9.40 -10.31 5.91
CA VAL A 41 9.90 -11.02 7.09
C VAL A 41 10.40 -12.42 6.70
N ASP A 42 9.67 -13.14 5.85
CA ASP A 42 10.06 -14.48 5.40
C ASP A 42 11.39 -14.46 4.64
N GLN A 43 11.55 -13.51 3.71
CA GLN A 43 12.79 -13.32 2.97
C GLN A 43 13.96 -12.95 3.90
N LEU A 44 13.77 -11.99 4.80
CA LEU A 44 14.83 -11.53 5.71
C LEU A 44 15.23 -12.57 6.75
N LYS A 45 14.31 -13.45 7.17
CA LYS A 45 14.61 -14.59 8.05
C LYS A 45 15.65 -15.54 7.45
N THR A 46 15.71 -15.64 6.12
CA THR A 46 16.74 -16.44 5.44
C THR A 46 18.15 -15.85 5.54
N MET A 47 18.28 -14.56 5.92
CA MET A 47 19.55 -13.83 5.95
C MET A 47 20.32 -13.95 7.27
N SER A 48 19.95 -14.87 8.17
CA SER A 48 20.58 -15.07 9.48
C SER A 48 20.64 -13.82 10.37
N LEU A 49 19.69 -12.90 10.18
CA LEU A 49 19.51 -11.70 11.00
C LEU A 49 18.73 -12.06 12.28
N GLU A 50 18.92 -11.30 13.36
CA GLU A 50 18.14 -11.48 14.58
C GLU A 50 16.65 -11.26 14.29
N GLU A 51 15.78 -12.19 14.72
CA GLU A 51 14.34 -12.12 14.43
C GLU A 51 13.71 -10.81 14.93
N ALA A 52 14.21 -10.26 16.05
CA ALA A 52 13.77 -8.97 16.56
C ALA A 52 14.10 -7.82 15.59
N LYS A 53 15.33 -7.77 15.06
CA LYS A 53 15.75 -6.76 14.07
C LYS A 53 14.98 -6.92 12.75
N VAL A 54 14.74 -8.16 12.30
CA VAL A 54 13.93 -8.43 11.10
C VAL A 54 12.51 -7.89 11.25
N ASN A 55 11.85 -8.18 12.36
CA ASN A 55 10.48 -7.68 12.60
C ASN A 55 10.46 -6.15 12.71
N GLN A 56 11.40 -5.55 13.45
CA GLN A 56 11.48 -4.08 13.58
C GLN A 56 11.73 -3.39 12.24
N PHE A 57 12.63 -3.95 11.41
CA PHE A 57 12.88 -3.44 10.07
C PHE A 57 11.62 -3.55 9.20
N ALA A 58 10.97 -4.72 9.18
CA ALA A 58 9.77 -4.92 8.38
C ALA A 58 8.63 -3.99 8.83
N ASP A 59 8.42 -3.83 10.13
CA ASP A 59 7.42 -2.89 10.67
C ASP A 59 7.73 -1.44 10.27
N CYS A 60 8.99 -1.02 10.39
CA CYS A 60 9.42 0.32 9.99
C CYS A 60 9.23 0.54 8.48
N TYR A 61 9.67 -0.42 7.66
CA TYR A 61 9.60 -0.33 6.20
C TYR A 61 8.15 -0.25 5.72
N ILE A 62 7.27 -1.10 6.26
CA ILE A 62 5.85 -1.11 5.90
C ILE A 62 5.16 0.19 6.32
N ALA A 63 5.50 0.75 7.48
CA ALA A 63 4.99 2.06 7.90
C ALA A 63 5.44 3.19 6.95
N ASP A 64 6.67 3.11 6.44
CA ASP A 64 7.19 4.08 5.47
C ASP A 64 6.50 3.95 4.11
N LEU A 65 6.23 2.72 3.65
CA LEU A 65 5.42 2.47 2.46
C LEU A 65 3.99 3.01 2.61
N ASP A 66 3.34 2.76 3.75
CA ASP A 66 1.99 3.27 4.01
C ASP A 66 1.93 4.80 3.96
N LYS A 67 2.93 5.46 4.53
CA LYS A 67 2.97 6.93 4.59
C LYS A 67 3.21 7.58 3.23
N ASN A 68 4.01 6.96 2.36
CA ASN A 68 4.53 7.61 1.16
C ASN A 68 3.94 7.08 -0.16
N LEU A 69 3.32 5.89 -0.14
CA LEU A 69 2.69 5.28 -1.30
C LEU A 69 1.17 5.25 -1.19
N SER A 70 0.52 5.54 -2.32
CA SER A 70 -0.91 5.35 -2.51
C SER A 70 -1.26 3.88 -2.73
N TYR A 71 -2.54 3.53 -2.59
CA TYR A 71 -3.03 2.19 -2.91
C TYR A 71 -2.71 1.77 -4.35
N THR A 72 -2.84 2.69 -5.32
CA THR A 72 -2.54 2.42 -6.72
C THR A 72 -1.07 2.08 -6.94
N GLU A 73 -0.16 2.82 -6.31
CA GLU A 73 1.29 2.58 -6.39
C GLU A 73 1.66 1.24 -5.73
N LEU A 74 1.08 0.92 -4.58
CA LEU A 74 1.31 -0.38 -3.92
C LEU A 74 0.81 -1.55 -4.78
N LYS A 75 -0.33 -1.38 -5.45
CA LYS A 75 -0.88 -2.37 -6.37
C LYS A 75 -0.03 -2.53 -7.63
N GLU A 76 0.58 -1.46 -8.12
CA GLU A 76 1.55 -1.53 -9.21
C GLU A 76 2.74 -2.41 -8.81
N LEU A 77 3.25 -2.24 -7.58
CA LEU A 77 4.37 -3.03 -7.06
C LEU A 77 4.02 -4.51 -6.88
N ASP A 78 2.84 -4.80 -6.32
CA ASP A 78 2.32 -6.16 -6.15
C ASP A 78 2.11 -6.88 -7.51
N GLY A 79 1.69 -6.13 -8.54
CA GLY A 79 1.41 -6.65 -9.87
C GLY A 79 2.60 -6.67 -10.84
N LEU A 80 3.80 -6.29 -10.41
CA LEU A 80 4.98 -6.26 -11.28
C LEU A 80 5.40 -7.69 -11.65
N ALA A 81 5.26 -8.01 -12.93
CA ALA A 81 5.83 -9.24 -13.48
C ALA A 81 7.36 -9.23 -13.41
N GLU A 82 7.99 -10.40 -13.31
CA GLU A 82 9.45 -10.54 -13.34
C GLU A 82 10.07 -9.78 -14.52
N GLY A 83 11.10 -8.98 -14.23
CA GLY A 83 11.82 -8.18 -15.23
C GLY A 83 11.09 -6.91 -15.68
N LYS A 84 9.90 -6.60 -15.16
CA LYS A 84 9.27 -5.29 -15.32
C LYS A 84 9.74 -4.33 -14.24
N GLN A 85 9.83 -3.06 -14.61
CA GLN A 85 10.11 -1.98 -13.67
C GLN A 85 8.83 -1.20 -13.40
N PRO A 86 8.64 -0.68 -12.18
CA PRO A 86 7.57 0.26 -11.90
C PRO A 86 7.78 1.56 -12.69
N SER A 87 6.79 2.45 -12.67
CA SER A 87 6.89 3.81 -13.20
C SER A 87 8.10 4.56 -12.63
N GLU A 88 8.68 5.46 -13.41
CA GLU A 88 9.89 6.20 -13.01
C GLU A 88 9.69 7.00 -11.71
N ASP A 89 8.50 7.54 -11.48
CA ASP A 89 8.18 8.26 -10.25
C ASP A 89 8.14 7.32 -9.05
N LEU A 90 7.60 6.12 -9.21
CA LEU A 90 7.58 5.11 -8.16
C LEU A 90 8.99 4.57 -7.87
N GLN A 91 9.81 4.39 -8.89
CA GLN A 91 11.24 4.05 -8.73
C GLN A 91 11.99 5.11 -7.91
N LYS A 92 11.76 6.41 -8.18
CA LYS A 92 12.37 7.52 -7.43
C LYS A 92 11.91 7.55 -5.97
N LYS A 93 10.64 7.21 -5.70
CA LYS A 93 10.17 7.08 -4.32
C LYS A 93 10.87 5.92 -3.62
N LEU A 94 10.87 4.74 -4.24
CA LEU A 94 11.48 3.53 -3.69
C LEU A 94 12.97 3.66 -3.39
N SER A 95 13.72 4.48 -4.14
CA SER A 95 15.13 4.72 -3.86
C SER A 95 15.38 5.48 -2.55
N THR A 96 14.35 6.12 -2.00
CA THR A 96 14.41 6.85 -0.72
C THR A 96 13.68 6.15 0.42
N LEU A 97 12.76 5.23 0.10
CA LEU A 97 11.96 4.51 1.08
C LEU A 97 12.81 3.50 1.85
N GLY A 98 12.56 3.39 3.15
CA GLY A 98 13.26 2.44 4.01
C GLY A 98 14.70 2.79 4.35
N MET A 99 15.26 3.90 3.82
CA MET A 99 16.63 4.32 4.13
C MET A 99 16.86 4.52 5.63
N ASP A 100 15.90 5.12 6.33
CA ASP A 100 15.97 5.29 7.78
C ASP A 100 15.76 3.98 8.55
N CYS A 101 14.97 3.06 7.99
CA CYS A 101 14.74 1.74 8.57
C CYS A 101 15.97 0.84 8.46
N ALA A 102 16.83 1.02 7.44
CA ALA A 102 18.04 0.23 7.24
C ALA A 102 18.99 0.25 8.45
N LYS A 103 18.98 1.33 9.24
CA LYS A 103 19.74 1.45 10.51
C LYS A 103 19.41 0.35 11.53
N ILE A 104 18.20 -0.21 11.47
CA ILE A 104 17.76 -1.31 12.35
C ILE A 104 18.51 -2.60 12.05
N LEU A 105 18.96 -2.78 10.81
CA LEU A 105 19.71 -3.96 10.36
C LEU A 105 21.22 -3.80 10.54
N GLU A 106 21.69 -2.63 10.96
CA GLU A 106 23.10 -2.42 11.27
C GLU A 106 23.52 -3.27 12.48
N PRO A 107 24.74 -3.85 12.48
CA PRO A 107 25.25 -4.71 13.54
C PRO A 107 25.33 -4.00 14.89
#